data_AF-A0A7K4NS29-F1
#
_entry.id   AF-A0A7K4NS29-F1
#
_cell.length_a   1.000
_cell.length_b   1.000
_cell.length_c   1.000
_cell.angle_alpha   90.00
_cell.angle_beta   90.00
_cell.angle_gamma   90.00
#
_symmetry.space_group_name_H-M   'P 1'
#
loop_
_entity.id
_entity.type
_entity.pdbx_description
1 polymer ?
#
loop_
_entity_poly.entity_id
_entity_poly.type
_entity_poly.pdbx_seq_one_letter_code
_entity_poly.pdbx_strand_id
1 'polypeptide(L)'
;MEMDEKIQAHVLSIWRENRGFFSGKGSEGMLILTNKNLCFVKKTEAAMRWWGAIRTRQVVRLLQSKDVMIIEDGYNEENLRVDLENKKNQTISFNNILYIESKEKVWGSVLYLDIIEGEKEKKLQFSVVQDWVKYPLSAPTKFLKVDWSGFVKYIKDRQIVTK
;
A
#
# COMPACT_ATOMS: atom_id res chain seq x y z
N MET A 1 -8.87 13.09 7.51
CA MET A 1 -9.77 12.29 6.66
C MET A 1 -11.13 12.96 6.65
N GLU A 2 -11.84 12.84 5.54
CA GLU A 2 -13.21 13.35 5.45
C GLU A 2 -14.18 12.40 6.19
N MET A 3 -15.30 12.92 6.66
CA MET A 3 -16.22 12.18 7.54
C MET A 3 -16.88 10.95 6.87
N ASP A 4 -17.03 10.98 5.55
CA ASP A 4 -17.57 9.92 4.70
C ASP A 4 -16.49 9.04 4.06
N GLU A 5 -15.23 9.23 4.45
CA GLU A 5 -14.13 8.41 3.97
C GLU A 5 -14.13 7.04 4.67
N LYS A 6 -14.19 5.96 3.89
CA LYS A 6 -14.32 4.56 4.36
C LYS A 6 -13.24 3.68 3.78
N ILE A 7 -12.66 2.81 4.63
CA ILE A 7 -11.64 1.85 4.20
C ILE A 7 -12.26 0.75 3.35
N GLN A 8 -11.56 0.37 2.29
CA GLN A 8 -11.98 -0.62 1.29
C GLN A 8 -11.01 -1.79 1.22
N ALA A 9 -9.73 -1.55 1.49
CA ALA A 9 -8.73 -2.61 1.58
C ALA A 9 -7.57 -2.21 2.49
N HIS A 10 -6.99 -3.21 3.16
CA HIS A 10 -5.73 -3.14 3.88
C HIS A 10 -4.74 -4.09 3.21
N VAL A 11 -3.54 -3.61 2.92
CA VAL A 11 -2.44 -4.47 2.49
C VAL A 11 -1.22 -4.18 3.36
N LEU A 12 -0.89 -5.12 4.24
CA LEU A 12 0.22 -5.03 5.18
C LEU A 12 1.52 -5.53 4.56
N SER A 13 2.65 -5.20 5.21
CA SER A 13 4.01 -5.55 4.79
C SER A 13 4.31 -5.14 3.35
N ILE A 14 3.91 -3.92 3.00
CA ILE A 14 4.19 -3.31 1.72
C ILE A 14 5.59 -2.73 1.73
N TRP A 15 6.39 -3.11 0.75
CA TRP A 15 7.64 -2.44 0.43
C TRP A 15 7.39 -1.36 -0.61
N ARG A 16 7.58 -0.09 -0.23
CA ARG A 16 7.50 1.06 -1.13
C ARG A 16 8.89 1.48 -1.57
N GLU A 17 9.07 1.69 -2.87
CA GLU A 17 10.32 2.20 -3.47
C GLU A 17 10.03 3.28 -4.52
N ASN A 18 11.01 4.15 -4.75
CA ASN A 18 10.99 5.06 -5.91
C ASN A 18 11.50 4.31 -7.16
N ARG A 19 10.86 4.54 -8.30
CA ARG A 19 11.30 4.03 -9.61
C ARG A 19 12.25 5.04 -10.26
N GLY A 20 13.55 4.72 -10.35
CA GLY A 20 14.55 5.59 -11.01
C GLY A 20 16.01 5.25 -10.65
N PHE A 21 16.97 5.96 -11.28
CA PHE A 21 18.43 5.73 -11.18
C PHE A 21 19.04 5.96 -9.79
N PHE A 22 18.34 6.68 -8.90
CA PHE A 22 18.67 6.80 -7.47
C PHE A 22 17.63 6.05 -6.64
N SER A 23 17.50 4.74 -6.85
CA SER A 23 16.64 3.84 -6.05
C SER A 23 17.21 3.69 -4.63
N GLY A 24 17.14 4.77 -3.85
CA GLY A 24 17.58 4.84 -2.47
C GLY A 24 16.50 4.32 -1.52
N LYS A 25 16.88 3.33 -0.70
CA LYS A 25 16.18 2.78 0.49
C LYS A 25 14.65 2.73 0.40
N GLY A 26 14.12 1.55 0.11
CA GLY A 26 12.70 1.27 0.28
C GLY A 26 12.24 1.40 1.74
N SER A 27 10.92 1.44 1.91
CA SER A 27 10.28 1.53 3.22
C SER A 27 9.16 0.53 3.37
N GLU A 28 9.15 -0.19 4.50
CA GLU A 28 8.01 -1.00 4.92
C GLU A 28 6.87 -0.11 5.42
N GLY A 29 5.63 -0.53 5.16
CA GLY A 29 4.43 0.05 5.72
C GLY A 29 3.18 -0.75 5.38
N MET A 30 2.02 -0.14 5.56
CA MET A 30 0.73 -0.61 5.07
C MET A 30 0.27 0.29 3.93
N LEU A 31 -0.41 -0.32 2.96
CA LEU A 31 -1.14 0.40 1.94
C LEU A 31 -2.64 0.25 2.25
N ILE A 32 -3.29 1.37 2.55
CA ILE A 32 -4.72 1.42 2.87
C ILE A 32 -5.45 2.11 1.74
N LEU A 33 -6.42 1.42 1.15
CA LEU A 33 -7.30 1.97 0.13
C LEU A 33 -8.57 2.44 0.80
N THR A 34 -8.90 3.72 0.64
CA THR A 34 -10.21 4.25 1.02
C THR A 34 -11.09 4.43 -0.21
N ASN A 35 -12.30 4.95 -0.04
CA ASN A 35 -13.15 5.37 -1.14
C ASN A 35 -12.70 6.68 -1.84
N LYS A 36 -11.71 7.39 -1.31
CA LYS A 36 -11.26 8.70 -1.85
C LYS A 36 -9.74 8.80 -2.08
N ASN A 37 -8.97 8.09 -1.26
CA ASN A 37 -7.53 8.22 -1.19
C ASN A 37 -6.84 6.85 -1.14
N LEU A 38 -5.59 6.87 -1.55
CA LEU A 38 -4.62 5.81 -1.31
C LEU A 38 -3.65 6.27 -0.23
N CYS A 39 -3.59 5.56 0.88
CA CYS A 39 -2.79 5.94 2.05
C CYS A 39 -1.63 4.97 2.24
N PHE A 40 -0.40 5.48 2.32
CA PHE A 40 0.76 4.71 2.73
C PHE A 40 1.14 5.04 4.17
N VAL A 41 0.91 4.08 5.07
CA VAL A 41 1.14 4.20 6.51
C VAL A 41 2.45 3.50 6.87
N LYS A 42 3.50 4.29 7.11
CA LYS A 42 4.83 3.83 7.53
C LYS A 42 5.00 3.83 9.06
N LYS A 43 4.31 4.74 9.75
CA LYS A 43 4.30 4.87 11.21
C LYS A 43 2.87 4.71 11.69
N THR A 44 2.62 3.63 12.41
CA THR A 44 1.28 3.30 12.92
C THR A 44 1.32 3.19 14.44
N GLU A 45 0.23 3.60 15.09
CA GLU A 45 -0.04 3.35 16.51
C GLU A 45 -0.70 1.98 16.75
N ALA A 46 -1.02 1.23 15.68
CA ALA A 46 -1.58 -0.10 15.80
C ALA A 46 -0.67 -1.02 16.62
N ALA A 47 -1.27 -1.80 17.52
CA ALA A 47 -0.52 -2.66 18.42
C ALA A 47 0.32 -3.70 17.66
N MET A 48 1.57 -3.92 18.10
CA MET A 48 2.48 -4.89 17.46
C MET A 48 1.90 -6.31 17.41
N ARG A 49 1.08 -6.69 18.41
CA ARG A 49 0.36 -7.97 18.42
C ARG A 49 -0.67 -8.08 17.29
N TRP A 50 -1.40 -6.99 17.04
CA TRP A 50 -2.36 -6.92 15.94
C TRP A 50 -1.64 -7.07 14.59
N TRP A 51 -0.57 -6.29 14.38
CA TRP A 51 0.25 -6.38 13.16
C TRP A 51 0.73 -7.80 12.89
N GLY A 52 1.28 -8.49 13.90
CA GLY A 52 1.78 -9.85 13.76
C GLY A 52 0.70 -10.87 13.38
N ALA A 53 -0.50 -10.75 13.99
CA ALA A 53 -1.62 -11.63 13.70
C ALA A 53 -2.17 -11.42 12.28
N ILE A 54 -2.43 -10.16 11.90
CA ILE A 54 -2.98 -9.81 10.59
C ILE A 54 -1.99 -10.13 9.48
N ARG A 55 -0.69 -9.83 9.65
CA ARG A 55 0.34 -10.20 8.66
C ARG A 55 0.33 -11.70 8.36
N THR A 56 0.26 -12.53 9.40
CA THR A 56 0.25 -14.00 9.24
C THR A 56 -1.01 -14.47 8.49
N ARG A 57 -2.18 -13.94 8.87
CA ARG A 57 -3.45 -14.26 8.21
C ARG A 57 -3.46 -13.81 6.74
N GLN A 58 -2.99 -12.60 6.47
CA GLN A 58 -2.88 -12.04 5.12
C GLN A 58 -1.99 -12.91 4.23
N VAL A 59 -0.80 -13.33 4.69
CA VAL A 59 0.10 -14.18 3.90
C VAL A 59 -0.58 -15.49 3.51
N VAL A 60 -1.23 -16.18 4.45
CA VAL A 60 -1.96 -17.43 4.16
C VAL A 60 -3.05 -17.19 3.13
N ARG A 61 -3.86 -16.13 3.31
CA ARG A 61 -4.95 -15.79 2.38
C ARG A 61 -4.44 -15.46 0.98
N LEU A 62 -3.40 -14.64 0.87
CA LEU A 62 -2.82 -14.24 -0.41
C LEU A 62 -2.16 -15.41 -1.15
N LEU A 63 -1.63 -16.40 -0.43
CA LEU A 63 -1.14 -17.64 -1.06
C LEU A 63 -2.28 -18.49 -1.65
N GLN A 64 -3.51 -18.37 -1.12
CA GLN A 64 -4.68 -19.11 -1.57
C GLN A 64 -5.46 -18.40 -2.69
N SER A 65 -5.82 -17.12 -2.52
CA SER A 65 -6.69 -16.38 -3.46
C SER A 65 -5.96 -15.31 -4.26
N LYS A 66 -4.77 -14.87 -3.84
CA LYS A 66 -4.01 -13.73 -4.36
C LYS A 66 -4.69 -12.36 -4.26
N ASP A 67 -5.99 -12.29 -3.98
CA ASP A 67 -6.77 -11.07 -3.92
C ASP A 67 -6.38 -10.17 -2.74
N VAL A 68 -6.06 -8.91 -3.03
CA VAL A 68 -5.65 -7.89 -2.07
C VAL A 68 -6.81 -7.04 -1.54
N MET A 69 -8.02 -7.16 -2.11
CA MET A 69 -9.17 -6.32 -1.76
C MET A 69 -9.86 -6.83 -0.48
N ILE A 70 -9.15 -6.73 0.65
CA ILE A 70 -9.63 -7.24 1.95
C ILE A 70 -9.62 -6.15 3.02
N ILE A 71 -10.70 -6.08 3.79
CA ILE A 71 -10.78 -5.27 5.01
C ILE A 71 -10.36 -6.14 6.19
N GLU A 72 -9.31 -5.72 6.90
CA GLU A 72 -8.86 -6.43 8.11
C GLU A 72 -9.59 -5.89 9.34
N ASP A 73 -9.86 -6.78 10.30
CA ASP A 73 -10.47 -6.43 11.58
C ASP A 73 -9.47 -5.72 12.49
N GLY A 74 -9.95 -4.87 13.40
CA GLY A 74 -9.12 -4.23 14.43
C GLY A 74 -8.29 -3.02 13.99
N TYR A 75 -8.44 -2.58 12.74
CA TYR A 75 -7.94 -1.28 12.26
C TYR A 75 -9.03 -0.60 11.42
N ASN A 76 -9.51 0.56 11.86
CA ASN A 76 -10.64 1.26 11.26
C ASN A 76 -10.28 2.69 10.82
N GLU A 77 -11.30 3.46 10.41
CA GLU A 77 -11.13 4.85 9.96
C GLU A 77 -10.52 5.74 11.05
N GLU A 78 -10.83 5.52 12.32
CA GLU A 78 -10.28 6.32 13.42
C GLU A 78 -8.79 6.01 13.63
N ASN A 79 -8.39 4.74 13.55
CA ASN A 79 -6.98 4.36 13.56
C ASN A 79 -6.22 5.00 12.39
N LEU A 80 -6.79 4.95 11.19
CA LEU A 80 -6.20 5.58 10.01
C LEU A 80 -6.12 7.10 10.18
N ARG A 81 -7.16 7.74 10.72
CA ARG A 81 -7.19 9.18 10.95
C ARG A 81 -6.04 9.62 11.86
N VAL A 82 -5.86 8.94 12.98
CA VAL A 82 -4.77 9.20 13.94
C VAL A 82 -3.41 8.96 13.29
N ASP A 83 -3.23 7.83 12.60
CA ASP A 83 -1.97 7.53 11.92
C ASP A 83 -1.63 8.60 10.87
N LEU A 84 -2.61 9.11 10.12
CA LEU A 84 -2.40 10.13 9.10
C LEU A 84 -2.06 11.53 9.65
N GLU A 85 -2.19 11.77 10.96
CA GLU A 85 -1.64 12.98 11.60
C GLU A 85 -0.09 12.97 11.59
N ASN A 86 0.53 11.79 11.44
CA ASN A 86 1.98 11.66 11.33
C ASN A 86 2.47 12.03 9.93
N LYS A 87 3.26 13.11 9.84
CA LYS A 87 3.87 13.63 8.58
C LYS A 87 4.75 12.62 7.81
N LYS A 88 5.13 11.50 8.42
CA LYS A 88 5.89 10.42 7.74
C LYS A 88 4.98 9.48 6.93
N ASN A 89 3.69 9.51 7.19
CA ASN A 89 2.67 8.81 6.42
C ASN A 89 2.21 9.70 5.26
N GLN A 90 1.60 9.08 4.25
CA GLN A 90 1.27 9.75 3.01
C GLN A 90 -0.17 9.46 2.62
N THR A 91 -0.91 10.49 2.25
CA THR A 91 -2.24 10.41 1.66
C THR A 91 -2.14 10.87 0.22
N ILE A 92 -2.62 10.04 -0.71
CA ILE A 92 -2.60 10.30 -2.15
C ILE A 92 -4.04 10.32 -2.63
N SER A 93 -4.54 11.48 -3.03
CA SER A 93 -5.86 11.57 -3.67
C SER A 93 -5.83 10.82 -5.00
N PHE A 94 -6.93 10.14 -5.34
CA PHE A 94 -7.03 9.45 -6.63
C PHE A 94 -6.81 10.39 -7.81
N ASN A 95 -7.23 11.65 -7.71
CA ASN A 95 -7.03 12.63 -8.78
C ASN A 95 -5.56 13.09 -8.93
N ASN A 96 -4.72 12.82 -7.93
CA ASN A 96 -3.28 13.07 -8.03
C ASN A 96 -2.50 11.85 -8.55
N ILE A 97 -3.17 10.74 -8.87
CA ILE A 97 -2.56 9.55 -9.48
C ILE A 97 -2.59 9.72 -11.01
N LEU A 98 -1.43 9.91 -11.62
CA LEU A 98 -1.30 10.05 -13.07
C LEU A 98 -1.31 8.70 -13.79
N TYR A 99 -0.74 7.69 -13.13
CA TYR A 99 -0.62 6.36 -13.71
C TYR A 99 -0.68 5.31 -12.60
N ILE A 100 -1.42 4.23 -12.87
CA ILE A 100 -1.48 3.06 -12.01
C ILE A 100 -1.62 1.78 -12.85
N GLU A 101 -0.73 0.82 -12.60
CA GLU A 101 -0.67 -0.47 -13.30
C GLU A 101 -0.13 -1.55 -12.35
N SER A 102 -0.58 -2.79 -12.53
CA SER A 102 0.01 -3.95 -11.91
C SER A 102 0.82 -4.78 -12.90
N LYS A 103 1.95 -5.31 -12.45
CA LYS A 103 2.78 -6.22 -13.24
C LYS A 103 3.27 -7.39 -12.41
N GLU A 104 3.03 -8.60 -12.89
CA GLU A 104 3.65 -9.79 -12.33
C GLU A 104 5.11 -9.90 -12.82
N LYS A 105 6.02 -10.17 -11.89
CA LYS A 105 7.44 -10.49 -12.12
C LYS A 105 7.71 -11.92 -11.65
N VAL A 106 8.87 -12.46 -12.03
CA VAL A 106 9.31 -13.80 -11.58
C VAL A 106 9.31 -13.90 -10.05
N TRP A 107 9.75 -12.84 -9.37
CA TRP A 107 9.94 -12.79 -7.92
C TRP A 107 8.73 -12.30 -7.12
N GLY A 108 7.69 -11.75 -7.75
CA GLY A 108 6.52 -11.17 -7.06
C GLY A 108 5.66 -10.28 -7.94
N SER A 109 4.55 -9.76 -7.41
CA SER A 109 3.69 -8.79 -8.11
C SER A 109 3.96 -7.38 -7.66
N VAL A 110 4.06 -6.45 -8.61
CA VAL A 110 4.37 -5.04 -8.36
C VAL A 110 3.19 -4.16 -8.76
N LEU A 111 2.81 -3.24 -7.89
CA LEU A 111 1.91 -2.14 -8.21
C LEU A 111 2.74 -0.89 -8.50
N TYR A 112 2.67 -0.43 -9.74
CA TYR A 112 3.29 0.80 -10.22
C TYR A 112 2.34 1.97 -10.05
N LEU A 113 2.88 3.09 -9.54
CA LEU A 113 2.10 4.29 -9.27
C LEU A 113 2.93 5.53 -9.63
N ASP A 114 2.42 6.41 -10.49
CA ASP A 114 2.96 7.75 -10.69
C ASP A 114 1.99 8.78 -10.12
N ILE A 115 2.51 9.70 -9.32
CA ILE A 115 1.70 10.67 -8.57
C ILE A 115 2.24 12.08 -8.73
N ILE A 116 1.35 13.06 -8.57
CA ILE A 116 1.71 14.45 -8.31
C ILE A 116 1.74 14.66 -6.80
N GLU A 117 2.89 15.09 -6.28
CA GLU A 117 3.03 15.53 -4.90
C GLU A 117 3.64 16.94 -4.86
N GLY A 118 2.79 17.93 -4.57
CA GLY A 118 3.11 19.34 -4.79
C GLY A 118 3.23 19.63 -6.29
N GLU A 119 4.38 20.15 -6.71
CA GLU A 119 4.67 20.44 -8.13
C GLU A 119 5.54 19.36 -8.80
N LYS A 120 5.81 18.25 -8.11
CA LYS A 120 6.73 17.21 -8.58
C LYS A 120 6.00 15.90 -8.87
N GLU A 121 6.34 15.31 -10.00
CA GLU A 121 5.98 13.93 -10.29
C GLU A 121 6.88 12.97 -9.50
N LYS A 122 6.26 11.97 -8.86
CA LYS A 122 6.98 10.88 -8.20
C LYS A 122 6.54 9.54 -8.76
N LYS A 123 7.52 8.73 -9.11
CA LYS A 123 7.32 7.36 -9.58
C LYS A 123 7.57 6.39 -8.45
N LEU A 124 6.53 5.70 -8.01
CA LEU A 124 6.54 4.77 -6.89
C LEU A 124 6.27 3.34 -7.38
N GLN A 125 6.73 2.37 -6.61
CA GLN A 125 6.33 0.98 -6.74
C GLN A 125 6.05 0.39 -5.36
N PHE A 126 5.08 -0.52 -5.31
CA PHE A 126 4.69 -1.26 -4.13
C PHE A 126 4.74 -2.77 -4.40
N SER A 127 5.24 -3.54 -3.45
CA SER A 127 5.25 -5.00 -3.49
C SER A 127 4.90 -5.56 -2.11
N VAL A 128 4.15 -6.66 -2.06
CA VAL A 128 3.83 -7.33 -0.79
C VAL A 128 4.99 -8.23 -0.38
N VAL A 129 5.58 -7.97 0.78
CA VAL A 129 6.72 -8.75 1.29
C VAL A 129 6.20 -9.98 2.01
N GLN A 130 6.77 -11.13 1.65
CA GLN A 130 6.54 -12.40 2.34
C GLN A 130 7.50 -12.55 3.53
N ASP A 131 8.79 -12.35 3.28
CA ASP A 131 9.85 -12.61 4.25
C ASP A 131 10.90 -11.49 4.27
N TRP A 132 11.55 -11.36 5.44
CA TRP A 132 12.54 -10.33 5.73
C TRP A 132 13.84 -10.95 6.25
N VAL A 133 14.98 -10.37 5.87
CA VAL A 133 16.23 -10.52 6.65
C VAL A 133 16.25 -9.42 7.70
N LYS A 134 16.71 -9.72 8.93
CA LYS A 134 16.70 -8.76 10.05
C LYS A 134 18.06 -8.11 10.33
N TYR A 135 19.15 -8.63 9.77
CA TYR A 135 20.52 -8.17 10.05
C TYR A 135 21.36 -8.14 8.77
N PRO A 136 22.25 -7.14 8.57
CA PRO A 136 22.51 -5.98 9.43
C PRO A 136 21.47 -4.85 9.31
N LEU A 137 20.62 -4.88 8.28
CA LEU A 137 19.48 -3.97 8.10
C LEU A 137 18.26 -4.78 7.64
N SER A 138 17.07 -4.41 8.12
CA SER A 138 15.83 -5.07 7.69
C SER A 138 15.59 -4.83 6.20
N ALA A 139 15.51 -5.89 5.41
CA ALA A 139 15.25 -5.82 3.97
C ALA A 139 14.39 -7.01 3.51
N PRO A 140 13.52 -6.82 2.48
CA PRO A 140 12.76 -7.92 1.92
C PRO A 140 13.68 -8.98 1.30
N THR A 141 13.39 -10.25 1.54
CA THR A 141 14.07 -11.38 0.87
C THR A 141 13.15 -12.11 -0.09
N LYS A 142 11.84 -12.01 0.11
CA LYS A 142 10.84 -12.66 -0.72
C LYS A 142 9.58 -11.81 -0.81
N PHE A 143 8.95 -11.81 -1.98
CA PHE A 143 7.71 -11.10 -2.23
C PHE A 143 6.61 -12.08 -2.66
N LEU A 144 5.35 -11.71 -2.39
CA LEU A 144 4.19 -12.47 -2.84
C LEU A 144 3.82 -12.11 -4.27
N LYS A 145 3.29 -13.11 -4.99
CA LYS A 145 2.52 -12.89 -6.20
C LYS A 145 1.06 -12.70 -5.81
N VAL A 146 0.58 -11.49 -5.98
CA VAL A 146 -0.79 -11.07 -5.63
C VAL A 146 -1.50 -10.51 -6.85
N ASP A 147 -2.83 -10.50 -6.82
CA ASP A 147 -3.67 -9.87 -7.82
C ASP A 147 -4.05 -8.45 -7.38
N TRP A 148 -3.48 -7.46 -8.06
CA TRP A 148 -3.76 -6.04 -7.86
C TRP A 148 -4.90 -5.52 -8.76
N SER A 149 -5.47 -6.36 -9.63
CA SER A 149 -6.42 -5.93 -10.66
C SER A 149 -7.63 -5.20 -10.08
N GLY A 150 -8.25 -5.74 -9.03
CA GLY A 150 -9.37 -5.13 -8.32
C GLY A 150 -8.99 -3.77 -7.70
N PHE A 151 -7.78 -3.68 -7.15
CA PHE A 151 -7.24 -2.46 -6.55
C PHE A 151 -7.04 -1.35 -7.60
N VAL A 152 -6.40 -1.68 -8.73
CA VAL A 152 -6.18 -0.78 -9.85
C VAL A 152 -7.50 -0.30 -10.43
N LYS A 153 -8.44 -1.24 -10.65
CA LYS A 153 -9.77 -0.93 -11.18
C LYS A 153 -10.53 0.01 -10.24
N TYR A 154 -10.54 -0.27 -8.95
CA TYR A 154 -11.25 0.53 -7.95
C TYR A 154 -10.83 2.00 -7.95
N ILE A 155 -9.52 2.25 -8.04
CA ILE A 155 -8.96 3.60 -8.12
C ILE A 155 -9.39 4.27 -9.42
N LYS A 156 -9.15 3.64 -10.58
CA LYS A 156 -9.47 4.20 -11.90
C LYS A 156 -10.95 4.56 -12.03
N ASP A 157 -11.84 3.69 -11.55
CA ASP A 157 -13.29 3.92 -11.60
C ASP A 157 -13.75 5.14 -10.78
N ARG A 158 -12.91 5.66 -9.87
CA ARG A 158 -13.19 6.81 -8.98
C ARG A 158 -12.34 8.03 -9.26
N GLN A 159 -11.45 7.97 -10.25
CA GLN A 159 -10.78 9.16 -10.74
C GLN A 159 -11.81 10.00 -11.50
N ILE A 160 -11.85 11.30 -11.22
CA ILE A 160 -12.62 12.22 -12.02
C ILE A 160 -11.88 12.32 -13.35
N VAL A 161 -12.38 11.60 -14.37
CA VAL A 161 -11.81 11.67 -15.72
C VAL A 161 -12.09 13.08 -16.25
N THR A 162 -11.10 13.96 -16.22
CA THR A 162 -11.05 15.07 -17.17
C THR A 162 -10.87 14.45 -18.55
N LYS A 163 -11.99 14.32 -19.27
CA LYS A 163 -11.99 14.03 -20.71
C LYS A 163 -11.27 15.14 -21.48
#